data_AF-A0A819LBV7-F1
#
_entry.id   AF-A0A819LBV7-F1
#
_cell.length_a   1.000
_cell.length_b   1.000
_cell.length_c   1.000
_cell.angle_alpha   90.00
_cell.angle_beta   90.00
_cell.angle_gamma   90.00
#
_symmetry.space_group_name_H-M   'P 1'
#
loop_
_entity.id
_entity.type
_entity.pdbx_description
1 polymer ?
#
loop_
_entity_poly.entity_id
_entity_poly.type
_entity_poly.pdbx_seq_one_letter_code
_entity_poly.pdbx_strand_id
1 'polypeptide(L)'
;MTSKRDIFVKTIATRRSVYSQDRLEQILSESIHAKEKEPGDRTAKDYRRIKRFDIVDVQGKQRLVAARTDNDDKDIRFFVSIEEMYDIIDYTHKKMNHGGRDRLWPILSKQYANIPREVIQTYLKMCDYCCKRRKRINTDNNNDNINHNLHNDTNDLMDTNLTNIIHDIPTLQQTSIIKHEQQQQQQHMVTQSSPIVLHNNTNTSLHQQQPVENIFDG
;
A
#
# COMPACT_ATOMS: atom_id res chain seq x y z
N MET A 1 -18.24 -19.22 26.08
CA MET A 1 -17.72 -17.86 26.35
C MET A 1 -17.36 -17.22 25.02
N THR A 2 -17.86 -16.02 24.72
CA THR A 2 -17.58 -15.33 23.45
C THR A 2 -16.15 -14.78 23.46
N SER A 3 -15.33 -15.10 22.46
CA SER A 3 -13.95 -14.61 22.37
C SER A 3 -13.91 -13.10 22.11
N LYS A 4 -12.81 -12.44 22.48
CA LYS A 4 -12.57 -11.03 22.11
C LYS A 4 -12.59 -10.81 20.60
N ARG A 5 -12.11 -11.80 19.85
CA ARG A 5 -12.20 -11.80 18.39
C ARG A 5 -13.66 -11.78 17.95
N ASP A 6 -14.51 -12.62 18.52
CA ASP A 6 -15.94 -12.67 18.17
C ASP A 6 -16.66 -11.36 18.52
N ILE A 7 -16.35 -10.75 19.67
CA ILE A 7 -16.91 -9.45 20.05
C ILE A 7 -16.48 -8.39 19.05
N PHE A 8 -15.19 -8.37 18.67
CA PHE A 8 -14.66 -7.45 17.67
C PHE A 8 -15.37 -7.58 16.33
N VAL A 9 -15.42 -8.81 15.80
CA VAL A 9 -16.08 -9.13 14.52
C VAL A 9 -17.54 -8.68 14.56
N LYS A 10 -18.30 -9.06 15.60
CA LYS A 10 -19.71 -8.63 15.76
C LYS A 10 -19.85 -7.10 15.81
N THR A 11 -18.91 -6.41 16.46
CA THR A 11 -18.96 -4.94 16.60
C THR A 11 -18.71 -4.20 15.28
N ILE A 12 -17.87 -4.74 14.40
CA ILE A 12 -17.49 -4.04 13.16
C ILE A 12 -18.19 -4.57 11.90
N ALA A 13 -18.92 -5.70 12.00
CA ALA A 13 -19.56 -6.37 10.86
C ALA A 13 -20.54 -5.49 10.06
N THR A 14 -21.17 -4.50 10.70
CA THR A 14 -22.13 -3.60 10.03
C THR A 14 -21.45 -2.46 9.27
N ARG A 15 -20.13 -2.30 9.36
CA ARG A 15 -19.40 -1.21 8.71
C ARG A 15 -19.24 -1.49 7.22
N ARG A 16 -19.61 -0.52 6.36
CA ARG A 16 -19.56 -0.64 4.89
C ARG A 16 -18.18 -0.98 4.32
N SER A 17 -17.10 -0.57 4.98
CA SER A 17 -15.73 -0.86 4.54
C SER A 17 -15.25 -2.26 4.95
N VAL A 18 -15.99 -2.96 5.81
CA VAL A 18 -15.62 -4.27 6.33
C VAL A 18 -16.31 -5.34 5.48
N TYR A 19 -15.55 -6.38 5.12
CA TYR A 19 -16.02 -7.47 4.27
C TYR A 19 -15.73 -8.80 4.96
N SER A 20 -16.65 -9.75 4.88
CA SER A 20 -16.36 -11.15 5.20
C SER A 20 -15.43 -11.74 4.13
N GLN A 21 -14.81 -12.87 4.46
CA GLN A 21 -13.99 -13.63 3.52
C GLN A 21 -14.77 -13.93 2.22
N ASP A 22 -15.96 -14.52 2.32
CA ASP A 22 -16.81 -14.85 1.17
C ASP A 22 -17.13 -13.62 0.31
N ARG A 23 -17.33 -12.45 0.95
CA ARG A 23 -17.62 -11.22 0.22
C ARG A 23 -16.42 -10.72 -0.55
N LEU A 24 -15.21 -10.87 -0.02
CA LEU A 24 -13.99 -10.53 -0.74
C LEU A 24 -13.75 -11.48 -1.91
N GLU A 25 -13.98 -12.77 -1.74
CA GLU A 25 -13.86 -13.77 -2.80
C GLU A 25 -14.87 -13.52 -3.93
N GLN A 26 -16.11 -13.16 -3.58
CA GLN A 26 -17.10 -12.75 -4.57
C GLN A 26 -16.66 -11.50 -5.34
N ILE A 27 -16.14 -10.48 -4.63
CA ILE A 27 -15.65 -9.26 -5.28
C ILE A 27 -14.44 -9.57 -6.17
N LEU A 28 -13.56 -10.47 -5.75
CA LEU A 28 -12.42 -10.91 -6.53
C LEU A 28 -12.87 -11.56 -7.84
N SER A 29 -13.75 -12.57 -7.78
CA SER A 29 -14.31 -13.23 -8.97
C SER A 29 -15.03 -12.23 -9.89
N GLU A 30 -15.84 -11.32 -9.34
CA GLU A 30 -16.50 -10.27 -10.12
C GLU A 30 -15.49 -9.32 -10.80
N SER A 31 -14.35 -9.05 -10.15
CA SER A 31 -13.33 -8.15 -10.68
C SER A 31 -12.50 -8.82 -11.78
N ILE A 32 -12.23 -10.13 -11.66
CA ILE A 32 -11.61 -10.94 -12.72
C ILE A 32 -12.50 -10.92 -13.97
N HIS A 33 -13.77 -11.31 -13.82
CA HIS A 33 -14.71 -11.32 -14.95
C HIS A 33 -14.93 -9.94 -15.56
N ALA A 34 -14.96 -8.87 -14.75
CA ALA A 34 -15.08 -7.52 -15.27
C ALA A 34 -13.88 -7.13 -16.16
N LYS A 35 -12.67 -7.58 -15.81
CA LYS A 35 -11.45 -7.33 -16.60
C LYS A 35 -11.41 -8.17 -17.88
N GLU A 36 -11.93 -9.39 -17.85
CA GLU A 36 -12.01 -10.29 -19.02
C GLU A 36 -13.03 -9.82 -20.07
N LYS A 37 -14.09 -9.12 -19.67
CA LYS A 37 -15.08 -8.59 -20.61
C LYS A 37 -14.50 -7.52 -21.52
N GLU A 38 -14.93 -7.56 -22.77
CA GLU A 38 -14.71 -6.50 -23.75
C GLU A 38 -15.33 -5.17 -23.27
N PRO A 39 -14.71 -4.01 -23.56
CA PRO A 39 -15.20 -2.71 -23.09
C PRO A 39 -16.67 -2.42 -23.42
N GLY A 40 -17.18 -2.93 -24.55
CA GLY A 40 -18.58 -2.77 -24.97
C GLY A 40 -19.59 -3.54 -24.11
N ASP A 41 -19.17 -4.65 -23.49
CA ASP A 41 -20.05 -5.55 -22.71
C ASP A 41 -20.01 -5.28 -21.20
N ARG A 42 -19.18 -4.33 -20.77
CA ARG A 42 -19.01 -3.99 -19.35
C ARG A 42 -20.22 -3.23 -18.85
N THR A 43 -20.81 -3.76 -17.78
CA THR A 43 -21.88 -3.08 -17.05
C THR A 43 -21.33 -1.94 -16.19
N ALA A 44 -22.19 -1.05 -15.72
CA ALA A 44 -21.81 -0.03 -14.74
C ALA A 44 -21.21 -0.62 -13.45
N LYS A 45 -21.55 -1.86 -13.10
CA LYS A 45 -20.94 -2.59 -11.96
C LYS A 45 -19.52 -3.00 -12.28
N ASP A 46 -19.26 -3.47 -13.49
CA ASP A 46 -17.93 -3.91 -13.95
C ASP A 46 -16.94 -2.73 -13.95
N TYR A 47 -17.35 -1.58 -14.50
CA TYR A 47 -16.55 -0.34 -14.41
C TYR A 47 -16.26 0.09 -12.97
N ARG A 48 -17.23 -0.04 -12.05
CA ARG A 48 -17.00 0.23 -10.62
C ARG A 48 -16.03 -0.75 -9.97
N ARG A 49 -16.01 -2.01 -10.40
CA ARG A 49 -15.06 -3.03 -9.91
C ARG A 49 -13.66 -2.68 -10.38
N ILE A 50 -13.47 -2.51 -11.68
CA ILE A 50 -12.17 -2.17 -12.30
C ILE A 50 -11.60 -0.88 -11.72
N LYS A 51 -12.44 0.15 -11.52
CA LYS A 51 -11.99 1.43 -10.96
C LYS A 51 -11.53 1.34 -9.51
N ARG A 52 -12.09 0.42 -8.72
CA ARG A 52 -11.84 0.35 -7.27
C ARG A 52 -10.83 -0.72 -6.90
N PHE A 53 -10.80 -1.80 -7.67
CA PHE A 53 -10.09 -3.01 -7.32
C PHE A 53 -9.11 -3.41 -8.40
N ASP A 54 -7.95 -3.84 -7.94
CA ASP A 54 -6.96 -4.51 -8.76
C ASP A 54 -6.61 -5.85 -8.13
N ILE A 55 -5.93 -6.71 -8.89
CA ILE A 55 -5.70 -8.11 -8.53
C ILE A 55 -4.20 -8.36 -8.64
N VAL A 56 -3.63 -8.91 -7.56
CA VAL A 56 -2.20 -9.24 -7.49
C VAL A 56 -2.08 -10.72 -7.14
N ASP A 57 -1.17 -11.42 -7.80
CA ASP A 57 -0.81 -12.79 -7.43
C ASP A 57 0.20 -12.77 -6.28
N VAL A 58 -0.13 -13.54 -5.25
CA VAL A 58 0.62 -13.65 -4.02
C VAL A 58 0.87 -15.11 -3.74
N GLN A 59 2.09 -15.57 -4.01
CA GLN A 59 2.48 -16.96 -3.75
C GLN A 59 1.55 -17.99 -4.41
N GLY A 60 1.07 -17.68 -5.62
CA GLY A 60 0.11 -18.53 -6.35
C GLY A 60 -1.34 -18.36 -5.91
N LYS A 61 -1.64 -17.37 -5.07
CA LYS A 61 -3.00 -17.00 -4.66
C LYS A 61 -3.31 -15.57 -5.05
N GLN A 62 -4.36 -15.39 -5.85
CA GLN A 62 -4.85 -14.06 -6.20
C GLN A 62 -5.46 -13.35 -4.99
N ARG A 63 -5.03 -12.09 -4.76
CA ARG A 63 -5.52 -11.21 -3.70
C ARG A 63 -6.04 -9.91 -4.29
N LEU A 64 -7.05 -9.36 -3.63
CA LEU A 64 -7.66 -8.09 -4.00
C LEU A 64 -6.89 -6.92 -3.39
N VAL A 65 -6.51 -5.94 -4.21
CA VAL A 65 -5.84 -4.71 -3.79
C VAL A 65 -6.62 -3.48 -4.26
N ALA A 66 -6.33 -2.32 -3.69
CA ALA A 66 -6.87 -1.06 -4.17
C ALA A 66 -6.28 -0.75 -5.55
N ALA A 67 -7.15 -0.43 -6.52
CA ALA A 67 -6.70 0.01 -7.83
C ALA A 67 -5.85 1.28 -7.69
N ARG A 68 -4.67 1.26 -8.32
CA ARG A 68 -3.78 2.42 -8.39
C ARG A 68 -4.35 3.39 -9.42
N THR A 69 -4.35 4.67 -9.08
CA THR A 69 -4.60 5.72 -10.06
C THR A 69 -3.25 6.26 -10.50
N ASP A 70 -3.19 6.83 -11.70
CA ASP A 70 -1.96 7.31 -12.35
C ASP A 70 -1.19 8.35 -11.51
N ASN A 71 -1.89 9.03 -10.60
CA ASN A 71 -1.36 10.04 -9.68
C ASN A 71 -1.16 9.51 -8.25
N ASP A 72 -1.31 8.21 -8.02
CA ASP A 72 -1.25 7.60 -6.70
C ASP A 72 0.12 6.91 -6.49
N ASP A 73 1.08 7.67 -5.95
CA ASP A 73 2.37 7.15 -5.46
C ASP A 73 2.22 6.26 -4.21
N LYS A 74 0.99 5.90 -3.84
CA LYS A 74 0.71 5.06 -2.69
C LYS A 74 1.19 3.63 -2.93
N ASP A 75 1.66 3.04 -1.84
CA ASP A 75 1.96 1.63 -1.71
C ASP A 75 0.75 0.75 -2.10
N ILE A 76 1.04 -0.49 -2.50
CA ILE A 76 0.01 -1.51 -2.76
C ILE A 76 -0.75 -1.77 -1.46
N ARG A 77 -2.07 -1.52 -1.49
CA ARG A 77 -2.95 -1.69 -0.32
C ARG A 77 -3.89 -2.87 -0.50
N PHE A 78 -3.78 -3.87 0.36
CA PHE A 78 -4.59 -5.08 0.33
C PHE A 78 -5.97 -4.85 0.95
N PHE A 79 -6.97 -5.55 0.41
CA PHE A 79 -8.22 -5.79 1.14
C PHE A 79 -8.07 -7.02 2.02
N VAL A 80 -8.51 -6.92 3.27
CA VAL A 80 -8.48 -8.00 4.25
C VAL A 80 -9.86 -8.29 4.80
N SER A 81 -10.07 -9.54 5.17
CA SER A 81 -11.35 -9.99 5.71
C SER A 81 -11.54 -9.51 7.16
N ILE A 82 -12.79 -9.47 7.62
CA ILE A 82 -13.12 -9.12 9.01
C ILE A 82 -12.46 -10.06 10.02
N GLU A 83 -12.26 -11.32 9.63
CA GLU A 83 -11.60 -12.35 10.41
C GLU A 83 -10.10 -12.07 10.55
N GLU A 84 -9.44 -11.65 9.46
CA GLU A 84 -8.02 -11.27 9.43
C GLU A 84 -7.74 -9.94 10.15
N MET A 85 -8.69 -8.99 10.12
CA MET A 85 -8.51 -7.64 10.69
C MET A 85 -8.09 -7.64 12.16
N TYR A 86 -8.63 -8.55 12.97
CA TYR A 86 -8.30 -8.62 14.40
C TYR A 86 -6.81 -8.90 14.60
N ASP A 87 -6.28 -9.89 13.88
CA ASP A 87 -4.90 -10.37 14.06
C ASP A 87 -3.88 -9.36 13.54
N ILE A 88 -4.19 -8.72 12.40
CA ILE A 88 -3.37 -7.66 11.83
C ILE A 88 -3.22 -6.50 12.82
N ILE A 89 -4.33 -6.06 13.42
CA ILE A 89 -4.32 -4.96 14.38
C ILE A 89 -3.64 -5.40 15.68
N ASP A 90 -3.92 -6.60 16.18
CA ASP A 90 -3.31 -7.13 17.41
C ASP A 90 -1.80 -7.25 17.31
N TYR A 91 -1.32 -7.83 16.21
CA TYR A 91 0.10 -7.95 15.92
C TYR A 91 0.76 -6.56 15.87
N THR A 92 0.22 -5.65 15.07
CA THR A 92 0.80 -4.31 14.87
C THR A 92 0.79 -3.51 16.18
N HIS A 93 -0.31 -3.60 16.93
CA HIS A 93 -0.46 -2.95 18.24
C HIS A 93 0.61 -3.42 19.23
N LYS A 94 0.84 -4.73 19.33
CA LYS A 94 1.83 -5.33 20.23
C LYS A 94 3.26 -5.02 19.78
N LYS A 95 3.55 -5.10 18.48
CA LYS A 95 4.86 -4.77 17.90
C LYS A 95 5.27 -3.31 18.18
N MET A 96 4.31 -2.40 18.21
CA MET A 96 4.54 -0.98 18.54
C MET A 96 4.56 -0.68 20.04
N ASN A 97 4.67 -1.71 20.88
CA ASN A 97 4.61 -1.61 22.34
C ASN A 97 3.31 -0.91 22.82
N HIS A 98 2.17 -1.45 22.39
CA HIS A 98 0.84 -0.93 22.70
C HIS A 98 0.61 0.52 22.21
N GLY A 99 1.01 0.78 20.96
CA GLY A 99 0.78 2.06 20.28
C GLY A 99 -0.71 2.45 20.25
N GLY A 100 -0.98 3.75 20.33
CA GLY A 100 -2.33 4.31 20.22
C GLY A 100 -2.82 4.43 18.78
N ARG A 101 -4.08 4.85 18.60
CA ARG A 101 -4.74 4.99 17.29
C ARG A 101 -3.90 5.76 16.27
N ASP A 102 -3.34 6.90 16.69
CA ASP A 102 -2.64 7.82 15.79
C ASP A 102 -1.26 7.31 15.37
N ARG A 103 -0.69 6.36 16.12
CA ARG A 103 0.53 5.63 15.75
C ARG A 103 0.23 4.43 14.87
N LEU A 104 -0.85 3.69 15.13
CA LEU A 104 -1.23 2.49 14.37
C LEU A 104 -1.76 2.82 12.98
N TRP A 105 -2.61 3.85 12.86
CA TRP A 105 -3.32 4.10 11.61
C TRP A 105 -2.40 4.39 10.42
N PRO A 106 -1.35 5.24 10.53
CA PRO A 106 -0.46 5.49 9.40
C PRO A 106 0.19 4.22 8.86
N ILE A 107 0.58 3.29 9.73
CA ILE A 107 1.21 2.01 9.34
C ILE A 107 0.21 1.10 8.64
N LEU A 108 -0.96 0.88 9.27
CA LEU A 108 -1.98 0.01 8.69
C LEU A 108 -2.56 0.58 7.39
N SER A 109 -2.69 1.90 7.28
CA SER A 109 -3.27 2.57 6.10
C SER A 109 -2.37 2.48 4.86
N LYS A 110 -1.06 2.28 5.04
CA LYS A 110 -0.11 2.03 3.93
C LYS A 110 -0.26 0.63 3.34
N GLN A 111 -0.61 -0.35 4.17
CA GLN A 111 -0.67 -1.76 3.75
C GLN A 111 -2.10 -2.24 3.44
N TYR A 112 -3.12 -1.63 4.04
CA TYR A 112 -4.49 -2.12 3.97
C TYR A 112 -5.47 -1.02 3.57
N ALA A 113 -6.31 -1.33 2.57
CA ALA A 113 -7.26 -0.39 2.00
C ALA A 113 -8.53 -0.22 2.86
N ASN A 114 -8.85 -1.21 3.69
CA ASN A 114 -10.16 -1.33 4.33
C ASN A 114 -10.13 -1.42 5.86
N ILE A 115 -9.04 -0.98 6.49
CA ILE A 115 -8.93 -0.83 7.95
C ILE A 115 -9.02 0.67 8.33
N PRO A 116 -10.22 1.20 8.61
CA PRO A 116 -10.38 2.60 8.99
C PRO A 116 -10.06 2.84 10.48
N ARG A 117 -9.87 4.11 10.87
CA ARG A 117 -9.48 4.51 12.24
C ARG A 117 -10.42 3.98 13.30
N GLU A 118 -11.70 3.90 12.99
CA GLU A 118 -12.74 3.48 13.90
C GLU A 118 -12.66 1.98 14.20
N VAL A 119 -12.20 1.16 13.26
CA VAL A 119 -11.96 -0.27 13.48
C VAL A 119 -10.78 -0.47 14.45
N ILE A 120 -9.70 0.29 14.26
CA ILE A 120 -8.56 0.32 15.20
C ILE A 120 -9.04 0.76 16.59
N GLN A 121 -9.85 1.81 16.65
CA GLN A 121 -10.41 2.33 17.89
C GLN A 121 -11.27 1.29 18.63
N THR A 122 -12.07 0.50 17.90
CA THR A 122 -12.84 -0.61 18.47
C THR A 122 -11.90 -1.64 19.11
N TYR A 123 -10.85 -2.06 18.40
CA TYR A 123 -9.87 -3.00 18.96
C TYR A 123 -9.19 -2.46 20.23
N LEU A 124 -8.73 -1.20 20.23
CA LEU A 124 -8.01 -0.60 21.36
C LEU A 124 -8.83 -0.54 22.66
N LYS A 125 -10.16 -0.50 22.57
CA LYS A 125 -11.08 -0.58 23.72
C LYS A 125 -11.10 -1.97 24.38
N MET A 126 -10.63 -3.00 23.69
CA MET A 126 -10.64 -4.40 24.14
C MET A 126 -9.26 -4.93 24.54
N CYS A 127 -8.19 -4.15 24.32
CA CYS A 127 -6.83 -4.52 24.73
C CYS A 127 -6.69 -4.45 26.27
N ASP A 128 -6.36 -5.58 26.91
CA ASP A 128 -6.28 -5.66 28.38
C ASP A 128 -5.22 -4.75 28.96
N TYR A 129 -4.04 -4.70 28.35
CA TYR A 129 -2.93 -3.86 28.80
C TYR A 129 -3.34 -2.39 28.80
N CYS A 130 -3.86 -1.91 27.67
CA CYS A 130 -4.32 -0.53 27.53
C CYS A 130 -5.48 -0.20 28.48
N CYS A 131 -6.42 -1.12 28.68
CA CYS A 131 -7.53 -0.93 29.60
C CYS A 131 -7.08 -0.88 31.07
N LYS A 132 -6.18 -1.77 31.49
CA LYS A 132 -5.59 -1.77 32.84
C LYS A 132 -4.79 -0.49 33.09
N ARG A 133 -3.97 -0.06 32.14
CA ARG A 133 -3.19 1.19 32.23
C ARG A 133 -4.10 2.41 32.39
N ARG A 134 -5.17 2.52 31.60
CA ARG A 134 -6.13 3.63 31.68
C ARG A 134 -6.87 3.68 33.02
N LYS A 135 -7.26 2.52 33.57
CA LYS A 135 -7.94 2.45 34.87
C LYS A 135 -7.07 2.97 36.02
N ARG A 136 -5.77 2.63 36.02
CA ARG A 136 -4.81 3.11 37.05
C ARG A 136 -4.71 4.64 37.04
N ILE A 137 -4.50 5.22 35.86
CA ILE A 137 -4.44 6.69 35.71
C ILE A 137 -5.73 7.35 36.21
N ASN A 138 -6.89 6.75 35.93
CA ASN A 138 -8.17 7.30 36.37
C ASN A 138 -8.43 7.16 37.88
N THR A 139 -7.85 6.15 38.56
CA THR A 139 -7.98 6.01 40.01
C THR A 139 -7.07 6.98 40.75
N ASP A 140 -5.88 7.24 40.21
CA ASP A 140 -4.90 8.14 40.82
C ASP A 140 -5.37 9.60 40.74
N ASN A 141 -6.05 9.99 39.65
CA ASN A 141 -6.61 11.33 39.46
C ASN A 141 -7.81 11.67 40.37
N ASN A 142 -8.45 10.69 41.02
CA ASN A 142 -9.59 10.93 41.91
C ASN A 142 -9.18 11.18 43.37
N ASN A 143 -7.89 11.07 43.71
CA ASN A 143 -7.46 11.16 45.10
C ASN A 143 -6.52 12.34 45.42
N ASP A 144 -5.92 13.04 44.44
CA ASP A 144 -5.01 14.13 44.75
C ASP A 144 -5.23 15.39 43.89
N ASN A 145 -5.55 16.48 44.58
CA ASN A 145 -5.48 17.85 44.10
C ASN A 145 -3.99 18.26 43.96
N ILE A 146 -3.34 17.87 42.86
CA ILE A 146 -2.04 18.44 42.48
C ILE A 146 -2.04 18.82 40.99
N ASN A 147 -1.83 20.10 40.78
CA ASN A 147 -1.54 20.76 39.51
C ASN A 147 -0.26 20.14 38.90
N HIS A 148 -0.40 19.24 37.92
CA HIS A 148 0.68 18.94 37.00
C HIS A 148 0.18 18.97 35.57
N ASN A 149 0.65 19.99 34.86
CA ASN A 149 0.58 20.18 33.42
C ASN A 149 1.36 19.03 32.76
N LEU A 150 0.70 17.91 32.47
CA LEU A 150 1.35 16.75 31.86
C LEU A 150 1.47 16.99 30.35
N HIS A 151 2.65 17.51 29.96
CA HIS A 151 3.13 17.41 28.60
C HIS A 151 2.97 15.97 28.12
N ASN A 152 2.39 15.80 26.94
CA ASN A 152 2.56 14.58 26.18
C ASN A 152 4.05 14.44 25.91
N ASP A 153 4.72 13.47 26.53
CA ASP A 153 6.12 13.16 26.23
C ASP A 153 6.25 12.78 24.75
N THR A 154 6.54 13.78 23.94
CA THR A 154 7.04 13.68 22.59
C THR A 154 8.55 13.50 22.63
N ASN A 155 9.02 12.56 21.82
CA ASN A 155 10.25 12.64 21.05
C ASN A 155 11.57 12.66 21.83
N ASP A 156 12.21 11.49 21.92
CA ASP A 156 13.49 11.29 21.24
C ASP A 156 13.81 9.78 21.20
N LEU A 157 14.36 9.33 20.08
CA LEU A 157 14.80 7.96 19.81
C LEU A 157 13.70 6.95 19.39
N MET A 158 13.23 7.03 18.13
CA MET A 158 13.25 5.89 17.16
C MET A 158 12.44 6.16 15.87
N ASP A 159 12.91 7.07 15.01
CA ASP A 159 12.44 7.10 13.61
C ASP A 159 12.97 5.89 12.80
N THR A 160 14.02 5.22 13.28
CA THR A 160 14.61 4.04 12.62
C THR A 160 13.78 2.75 12.78
N ASN A 161 12.87 2.67 13.75
CA ASN A 161 12.06 1.47 13.98
C ASN A 161 10.73 1.44 13.20
N LEU A 162 10.23 2.58 12.71
CA LEU A 162 9.00 2.61 11.91
C LEU A 162 9.19 1.96 10.54
N THR A 163 10.35 2.15 9.91
CA THR A 163 10.69 1.56 8.60
C THR A 163 10.88 0.05 8.70
N ASN A 164 11.50 -0.45 9.78
CA ASN A 164 11.70 -1.88 10.01
C ASN A 164 10.40 -2.63 10.35
N ILE A 165 9.42 -1.94 10.94
CA ILE A 165 8.10 -2.55 11.22
C ILE A 165 7.36 -2.92 9.94
N ILE A 166 7.54 -2.15 8.85
CA ILE A 166 6.88 -2.36 7.55
C ILE A 166 7.26 -3.73 6.94
N HIS A 167 8.47 -4.23 7.23
CA HIS A 167 8.99 -5.47 6.63
C HIS A 167 8.56 -6.77 7.34
N ASP A 168 8.33 -6.76 8.67
CA ASP A 168 7.96 -8.00 9.39
C ASP A 168 6.52 -8.02 9.93
N ILE A 169 5.61 -7.12 9.53
CA ILE A 169 4.19 -7.38 9.80
C ILE A 169 3.82 -8.67 9.06
N PRO A 170 3.24 -9.69 9.72
CA PRO A 170 2.77 -10.89 9.06
C PRO A 170 1.60 -10.47 8.18
N THR A 171 1.92 -10.03 6.96
CA THR A 171 1.34 -10.69 5.82
C THR A 171 1.67 -12.15 6.05
N LEU A 172 0.67 -13.02 6.12
CA LEU A 172 0.90 -14.45 5.96
C LEU A 172 1.71 -14.61 4.66
N GLN A 173 3.04 -14.69 4.83
CA GLN A 173 4.09 -14.89 3.84
C GLN A 173 4.02 -13.96 2.58
N GLN A 174 4.62 -12.76 2.57
CA GLN A 174 4.54 -11.91 1.35
C GLN A 174 5.72 -10.98 1.02
N THR A 175 6.89 -11.11 1.64
CA THR A 175 8.01 -10.18 1.36
C THR A 175 8.84 -10.49 0.10
N SER A 176 8.46 -11.48 -0.71
CA SER A 176 9.23 -11.88 -1.91
C SER A 176 8.82 -11.21 -3.23
N ILE A 177 7.75 -10.39 -3.28
CA ILE A 177 7.19 -9.90 -4.55
C ILE A 177 7.86 -8.60 -5.03
N ILE A 178 8.33 -7.74 -4.13
CA ILE A 178 8.75 -6.36 -4.51
C ILE A 178 10.16 -6.30 -5.14
N LYS A 179 11.02 -7.31 -4.93
CA LYS A 179 12.40 -7.27 -5.46
C LYS A 179 12.52 -7.70 -6.92
N HIS A 180 11.56 -8.46 -7.46
CA HIS A 180 11.73 -9.08 -8.78
C HIS A 180 11.33 -8.16 -9.95
N GLU A 181 10.47 -7.16 -9.72
CA GLU A 181 10.01 -6.24 -10.77
C GLU A 181 10.96 -5.04 -10.99
N GLN A 182 11.65 -4.58 -9.94
CA GLN A 182 12.67 -3.52 -10.08
C GLN A 182 13.94 -4.00 -10.80
N GLN A 183 14.25 -5.29 -10.78
CA GLN A 183 15.46 -5.82 -11.43
C GLN A 183 15.28 -6.06 -12.94
N GLN A 184 14.04 -6.17 -13.43
CA GLN A 184 13.75 -6.33 -14.86
C GLN A 184 13.70 -4.98 -15.61
N GLN A 185 13.42 -3.86 -14.91
CA GLN A 185 13.46 -2.53 -15.54
C GLN A 185 14.89 -1.95 -15.68
N GLN A 186 15.90 -2.45 -14.96
CA GLN A 186 17.30 -2.03 -15.15
C GLN A 186 18.04 -2.78 -16.26
N GLN A 187 17.48 -3.86 -16.82
CA GLN A 187 18.12 -4.60 -17.92
C GLN A 187 17.73 -4.10 -19.33
N HIS A 188 16.79 -3.15 -19.44
CA HIS A 188 16.29 -2.66 -20.74
C HIS A 188 16.91 -1.34 -21.23
N MET A 189 18.10 -0.94 -20.73
CA MET A 189 18.83 0.26 -21.22
C MET A 189 20.24 -0.01 -21.77
N VAL A 190 20.62 -1.25 -22.07
CA VAL A 190 21.94 -1.54 -22.64
C VAL A 190 21.85 -2.53 -23.80
N THR A 191 21.39 -2.10 -24.97
CA THR A 191 21.79 -2.68 -26.27
C THR A 191 21.32 -1.80 -27.43
N GLN A 192 21.94 -0.63 -27.68
CA GLN A 192 22.08 -0.04 -29.02
C GLN A 192 23.29 0.90 -29.05
N SER A 193 24.48 0.35 -29.28
CA SER A 193 25.62 1.12 -29.80
C SER A 193 26.44 0.23 -30.74
N SER A 194 26.18 0.38 -32.04
CA SER A 194 27.01 -0.18 -33.10
C SER A 194 28.36 0.56 -33.16
N PRO A 195 29.46 -0.11 -33.57
CA PRO A 195 30.81 0.46 -33.52
C PRO A 195 31.08 1.45 -34.65
N ILE A 196 31.68 2.60 -34.31
CA ILE A 196 32.20 3.58 -35.28
C ILE A 196 33.58 3.12 -35.74
N VAL A 197 33.69 2.77 -37.02
CA VAL A 197 34.95 2.52 -37.72
C VAL A 197 35.57 3.88 -38.08
N LEU A 198 36.69 4.23 -37.47
CA LEU A 198 37.51 5.37 -37.89
C LEU A 198 38.25 5.02 -39.19
N HIS A 199 37.93 5.73 -40.28
CA HIS A 199 38.86 5.89 -41.40
C HIS A 199 39.35 7.33 -41.40
N ASN A 200 40.65 7.49 -41.18
CA ASN A 200 41.38 8.73 -41.44
C ASN A 200 41.48 8.93 -42.95
N ASN A 201 41.19 10.14 -43.42
CA ASN A 201 41.95 10.70 -44.53
C ASN A 201 42.00 12.22 -44.44
N THR A 202 43.22 12.69 -44.22
CA THR A 202 43.71 14.05 -44.47
C THR A 202 43.62 14.36 -45.95
N ASN A 203 43.14 15.56 -46.32
CA ASN A 203 43.94 16.58 -47.02
C ASN A 203 43.09 17.72 -47.60
N THR A 204 43.57 18.96 -47.37
CA THR A 204 43.69 20.14 -48.27
C THR A 204 42.67 20.32 -49.40
N SER A 205 42.20 21.50 -49.80
CA SER A 205 42.44 22.91 -49.50
C SER A 205 41.56 23.69 -50.50
N LEU A 206 41.28 24.96 -50.19
CA LEU A 206 41.13 26.08 -51.14
C LEU A 206 39.88 26.21 -52.05
N HIS A 207 39.41 27.48 -52.09
CA HIS A 207 38.75 28.19 -53.21
C HIS A 207 37.24 27.90 -53.45
N GLN A 208 36.30 28.81 -53.13
CA GLN A 208 35.98 30.16 -53.66
C GLN A 208 35.05 30.15 -54.90
N GLN A 209 34.01 30.99 -54.79
CA GLN A 209 33.11 31.58 -55.81
C GLN A 209 31.85 30.83 -56.29
N GLN A 210 30.76 31.60 -56.29
CA GLN A 210 29.44 31.39 -56.91
C GLN A 210 29.51 31.63 -58.45
N PRO A 211 28.40 31.94 -59.16
CA PRO A 211 27.35 31.06 -59.69
C PRO A 211 27.18 31.24 -61.22
N VAL A 212 26.66 30.28 -62.00
CA VAL A 212 25.99 30.63 -63.27
C VAL A 212 24.99 29.56 -63.73
N GLU A 213 24.02 30.08 -64.45
CA GLU A 213 22.75 29.63 -65.00
C GLU A 213 22.81 28.49 -66.04
N ASN A 214 21.61 28.20 -66.57
CA ASN A 214 21.28 27.65 -67.88
C ASN A 214 21.24 26.12 -67.99
N ILE A 215 20.36 25.47 -68.76
CA ILE A 215 19.11 25.73 -69.50
C ILE A 215 18.83 24.37 -70.17
N PHE A 216 17.57 24.08 -70.56
CA PHE A 216 17.19 23.05 -71.55
C PHE A 216 17.24 21.58 -71.09
N ASP A 217 16.41 20.63 -71.54
CA ASP A 217 15.07 20.51 -72.14
C ASP A 217 14.86 18.98 -72.30
N GLY A 218 13.60 18.51 -72.32
CA GLY A 218 13.27 17.10 -72.56
C GLY A 218 12.15 16.56 -71.67
#